data_AF-A0A2R6S620-F1
#
_entry.id   AF-A0A2R6S620-F1
#
_cell.length_a   1.000
_cell.length_b   1.000
_cell.length_c   1.000
_cell.angle_alpha   90.00
_cell.angle_beta   90.00
_cell.angle_gamma   90.00
#
_symmetry.space_group_name_H-M   'P 1'
#
loop_
_entity.id
_entity.type
_entity.pdbx_description
1 polymer ?
#
loop_
_entity_poly.entity_id
_entity_poly.type
_entity_poly.pdbx_seq_one_letter_code
_entity_poly.pdbx_strand_id
1 'polypeptide(L)'
;MPKDDGMPSQVPRAGSGALHRVAEFLHAFPDDHPFQIALRTYALSLSLSLGPAFIPFVVSAKARARGVGSLLYVLKRELGIHGFAFAMTVGVGGGAALKHVWKVWETTSGEQAGDAATGQDQSLALARFRTWIRSLKDTQKTFITNACSAFLAILLLQSRKSRRKATLTASIPMTLPSSDLVGRASPTFDLTLLILVRAADSITRYTLFKLLPNSKSEGQEASEKVQERRQVITRRIDALVFWACSARLANFSNLKSLNHTYE
;
A
#
# COMPACT_ATOMS: atom_id res chain seq x y z
N MET A 1 40.60 32.75 -42.74
CA MET A 1 40.63 31.57 -41.84
C MET A 1 39.31 31.53 -41.07
N PRO A 2 38.35 30.67 -41.45
CA PRO A 2 37.14 30.47 -40.68
C PRO A 2 37.37 29.37 -39.63
N LYS A 3 36.91 29.60 -38.40
CA LYS A 3 36.88 28.64 -37.31
C LYS A 3 35.67 27.72 -37.49
N ASP A 4 35.94 26.44 -37.66
CA ASP A 4 34.93 25.39 -37.56
C ASP A 4 34.53 25.24 -36.08
N ASP A 5 33.40 25.84 -35.73
CA ASP A 5 32.74 25.62 -34.44
C ASP A 5 31.97 24.29 -34.50
N GLY A 6 32.60 23.25 -33.97
CA GLY A 6 32.02 21.92 -33.83
C GLY A 6 30.74 21.94 -32.99
N MET A 7 29.61 21.67 -33.63
CA MET A 7 28.34 21.43 -32.93
C MET A 7 28.46 20.14 -32.10
N PRO A 8 28.15 20.19 -30.79
CA PRO A 8 28.06 18.98 -29.98
C PRO A 8 26.83 18.18 -30.43
N SER A 9 27.10 17.04 -31.07
CA SER A 9 26.13 16.01 -31.38
C SER A 9 25.45 15.53 -30.10
N GLN A 10 24.29 16.08 -29.77
CA GLN A 10 23.44 15.59 -28.70
C GLN A 10 22.85 14.24 -29.11
N VAL A 11 23.52 13.17 -28.71
CA VAL A 11 23.00 11.80 -28.85
C VAL A 11 21.74 11.70 -27.97
N PRO A 12 20.55 11.46 -28.56
CA PRO A 12 19.34 11.30 -27.77
C PRO A 12 19.46 10.02 -26.94
N ARG A 13 19.49 10.18 -25.61
CA ARG A 13 19.41 9.05 -24.66
C ARG A 13 18.04 8.39 -24.80
N ALA A 14 17.97 7.34 -25.62
CA ALA A 14 16.77 6.61 -26.00
C ALA A 14 15.94 6.03 -24.83
N GLY A 15 16.47 6.01 -23.59
CA GLY A 15 15.76 5.48 -22.42
C GLY A 15 14.93 6.49 -21.62
N SER A 16 15.19 7.80 -21.71
CA SER A 16 14.60 8.77 -20.77
C SER A 16 13.16 9.17 -21.13
N GLY A 17 12.77 9.04 -22.40
CA GLY A 17 11.46 9.48 -22.89
C GLY A 17 10.29 8.65 -22.37
N ALA A 18 10.47 7.34 -22.18
CA ALA A 18 9.39 6.46 -21.72
C ALA A 18 9.00 6.75 -20.27
N LEU A 19 9.98 6.90 -19.37
CA LEU A 19 9.72 7.26 -17.98
C LEU A 19 9.11 8.64 -17.84
N HIS A 20 9.54 9.59 -18.68
CA HIS A 20 8.98 10.94 -18.67
C HIS A 20 7.51 10.96 -19.09
N ARG A 21 7.14 10.22 -20.15
CA ARG A 21 5.75 10.08 -20.59
C ARG A 21 4.87 9.42 -19.54
N VAL A 22 5.38 8.40 -18.84
CA VAL A 22 4.66 7.76 -17.74
C VAL A 22 4.48 8.75 -16.58
N ALA A 23 5.51 9.54 -16.25
CA ALA A 23 5.41 10.57 -15.23
C ALA A 23 4.39 11.65 -15.61
N GLU A 24 4.42 12.16 -16.85
CA GLU A 24 3.43 13.12 -17.36
C GLU A 24 2.00 12.55 -17.31
N PHE A 25 1.82 11.30 -17.74
CA PHE A 25 0.53 10.61 -17.65
C PHE A 25 0.06 10.43 -16.20
N LEU A 26 0.99 10.12 -15.27
CA LEU A 26 0.70 10.03 -13.84
C LEU A 26 0.38 11.38 -13.20
N HIS A 27 0.97 12.47 -13.71
CA HIS A 27 0.68 13.84 -13.28
C HIS A 27 -0.64 14.38 -13.86
N ALA A 28 -1.12 13.83 -14.98
CA ALA A 28 -2.40 14.19 -15.56
C ALA A 28 -3.60 13.71 -14.73
N PHE A 29 -3.41 12.73 -13.83
CA PHE A 29 -4.49 12.29 -12.95
C PHE A 29 -4.69 13.25 -11.77
N PRO A 30 -5.95 13.58 -11.43
CA PRO A 30 -6.26 14.30 -10.20
C PRO A 30 -5.72 13.55 -8.98
N ASP A 31 -5.22 14.29 -7.98
CA ASP A 31 -4.62 13.74 -6.76
C ASP A 31 -5.52 12.74 -5.99
N ASP A 32 -6.84 12.80 -6.23
CA ASP A 32 -7.85 11.97 -5.60
C ASP A 32 -8.19 10.69 -6.40
N HIS A 33 -7.53 10.46 -7.54
CA HIS A 33 -7.82 9.32 -8.39
C HIS A 33 -7.36 7.99 -7.72
N PRO A 34 -8.20 6.94 -7.67
CA PRO A 34 -7.90 5.70 -6.93
C PRO A 34 -6.62 5.02 -7.43
N PHE A 35 -6.32 5.14 -8.72
CA PHE A 35 -5.09 4.59 -9.32
C PHE A 35 -3.83 5.27 -8.77
N GLN A 36 -3.86 6.58 -8.56
CA GLN A 36 -2.69 7.32 -8.06
C GLN A 36 -2.44 7.01 -6.59
N ILE A 37 -3.51 6.89 -5.80
CA ILE A 37 -3.45 6.43 -4.41
C ILE A 37 -2.87 5.01 -4.34
N ALA A 38 -3.33 4.11 -5.22
CA ALA A 38 -2.83 2.75 -5.30
C ALA A 38 -1.33 2.73 -5.67
N LEU A 39 -0.91 3.49 -6.67
CA LEU A 39 0.48 3.54 -7.11
C LEU A 39 1.43 4.13 -6.06
N ARG A 40 1.03 5.24 -5.42
CA ARG A 40 1.78 5.83 -4.29
C ARG A 40 1.91 4.82 -3.15
N THR A 41 0.80 4.16 -2.77
CA THR A 41 0.81 3.14 -1.71
C THR A 41 1.67 1.94 -2.09
N TYR A 42 1.62 1.50 -3.35
CA TYR A 42 2.42 0.40 -3.85
C TYR A 42 3.91 0.73 -3.77
N ALA A 43 4.33 1.90 -4.23
CA ALA A 43 5.73 2.34 -4.16
C ALA A 43 6.24 2.44 -2.71
N LEU A 44 5.44 3.03 -1.82
CA LEU A 44 5.79 3.16 -0.40
C LEU A 44 5.88 1.79 0.29
N SER A 45 4.89 0.93 0.10
CA SER A 45 4.86 -0.41 0.70
C SER A 45 5.94 -1.32 0.12
N LEU A 46 6.26 -1.18 -1.17
CA LEU A 46 7.37 -1.87 -1.80
C LEU A 46 8.70 -1.44 -1.17
N SER A 47 8.93 -0.13 -1.02
CA SER A 47 10.13 0.42 -0.36
C SER A 47 10.25 -0.08 1.08
N LEU A 48 9.13 -0.09 1.82
CA LEU A 48 9.07 -0.58 3.21
C LEU A 48 9.37 -2.08 3.33
N SER A 49 8.87 -2.89 2.39
CA SER A 49 9.11 -4.35 2.38
C SER A 49 10.49 -4.75 1.87
N LEU A 50 11.03 -3.99 0.93
CA LEU A 50 12.36 -4.22 0.36
C LEU A 50 13.46 -3.80 1.33
N GLY A 51 13.28 -2.73 2.10
CA GLY A 51 14.30 -2.18 3.01
C GLY A 51 14.98 -3.26 3.87
N PRO A 52 14.26 -3.99 4.72
CA PRO A 52 14.84 -5.06 5.54
C PRO A 52 15.49 -6.19 4.74
N ALA A 53 14.97 -6.47 3.55
CA ALA A 53 15.49 -7.51 2.67
C ALA A 53 16.81 -7.08 1.99
N PHE A 54 17.03 -5.78 1.79
CA PHE A 54 18.26 -5.22 1.26
C PHE A 54 19.38 -5.07 2.30
N ILE A 55 19.05 -4.89 3.58
CA ILE A 55 20.04 -4.76 4.66
C ILE A 55 21.16 -5.82 4.61
N PRO A 56 20.88 -7.14 4.53
CA PRO A 56 21.96 -8.13 4.48
C PRO A 56 22.85 -7.98 3.25
N PHE A 57 22.33 -7.53 2.11
CA PHE A 57 23.13 -7.26 0.91
C PHE A 57 24.00 -6.00 1.07
N VAL A 58 23.50 -4.97 1.76
CA VAL A 58 24.29 -3.76 2.03
C VAL A 58 25.37 -4.03 3.08
N VAL A 59 25.06 -4.78 4.14
CA VAL A 59 25.96 -4.96 5.28
C VAL A 59 26.94 -6.13 5.10
N SER A 60 26.56 -7.20 4.39
CA SER A 60 27.37 -8.43 4.30
C SER A 60 27.92 -8.70 2.91
N ALA A 61 29.24 -8.69 2.77
CA ALA A 61 29.94 -9.13 1.55
C ALA A 61 29.61 -10.59 1.19
N LYS A 62 29.39 -11.45 2.19
CA LYS A 62 29.01 -12.86 2.00
C LYS A 62 27.60 -13.00 1.39
N ALA A 63 26.67 -12.12 1.75
CA ALA A 63 25.34 -12.10 1.13
C ALA A 63 25.41 -11.60 -0.33
N ARG A 64 26.32 -10.66 -0.64
CA ARG A 64 26.58 -10.22 -2.02
C ARG A 64 27.21 -11.32 -2.88
N ALA A 65 28.07 -12.16 -2.29
CA ALA A 65 28.72 -13.27 -3.00
C ALA A 65 27.72 -14.34 -3.50
N ARG A 66 26.53 -14.45 -2.88
CA ARG A 66 25.43 -15.30 -3.40
C ARG A 66 24.79 -14.75 -4.69
N GLY A 67 25.18 -13.56 -5.12
CA GLY A 67 24.85 -13.00 -6.43
C GLY A 67 23.44 -12.44 -6.57
N VAL A 68 23.17 -11.95 -7.78
CA VAL A 68 21.92 -11.29 -8.18
C VAL A 68 20.73 -12.24 -8.14
N GLY A 69 20.95 -13.55 -8.28
CA GLY A 69 19.88 -14.56 -8.24
C GLY A 69 19.13 -14.59 -6.90
N SER A 70 19.84 -14.43 -5.78
CA SER A 70 19.23 -14.34 -4.46
C SER A 70 18.36 -13.09 -4.33
N LEU A 71 18.84 -11.96 -4.85
CA LEU A 71 18.10 -10.70 -4.85
C LEU A 71 16.84 -10.76 -5.73
N LEU A 72 16.96 -11.31 -6.94
CA LEU A 72 15.83 -11.52 -7.85
C LEU A 72 14.78 -12.46 -7.25
N TYR A 73 15.20 -13.51 -6.54
CA TYR A 73 14.28 -14.40 -5.83
C TYR A 73 13.48 -13.64 -4.75
N VAL A 74 14.15 -12.80 -3.98
CA VAL A 74 13.49 -11.94 -2.98
C VAL A 74 12.55 -10.94 -3.65
N LEU A 75 12.98 -10.26 -4.71
CA LEU A 75 12.13 -9.34 -5.48
C LEU A 75 10.90 -10.06 -6.03
N LYS A 76 11.07 -11.18 -6.72
CA LYS A 76 9.98 -11.99 -7.27
C LYS A 76 8.99 -12.41 -6.18
N ARG A 77 9.48 -12.72 -4.98
CA ARG A 77 8.65 -13.10 -3.83
C ARG A 77 7.88 -11.92 -3.24
N GLU A 78 8.46 -10.72 -3.18
CA GLU A 78 7.78 -9.54 -2.63
C GLU A 78 6.92 -8.79 -3.66
N LEU A 79 7.22 -8.88 -4.97
CA LEU A 79 6.40 -8.34 -6.07
C LEU A 79 5.23 -9.26 -6.47
N GLY A 80 5.17 -10.50 -5.97
CA GLY A 80 4.09 -11.43 -6.28
C GLY A 80 2.71 -10.93 -5.79
N ILE A 81 1.65 -11.56 -6.28
CA ILE A 81 0.24 -11.28 -5.89
C ILE A 81 0.02 -11.47 -4.38
N HIS A 82 0.82 -12.31 -3.73
CA HIS A 82 0.80 -12.50 -2.27
C HIS A 82 1.84 -11.64 -1.53
N GLY A 83 2.46 -10.70 -2.24
CA GLY A 83 3.45 -9.78 -1.73
C GLY A 83 2.83 -8.76 -0.78
N PHE A 84 3.64 -8.28 0.17
CA PHE A 84 3.20 -7.26 1.12
C PHE A 84 2.72 -6.00 0.38
N ALA A 85 3.48 -5.54 -0.61
CA ALA A 85 3.15 -4.33 -1.36
C ALA A 85 1.81 -4.47 -2.11
N PHE A 86 1.56 -5.63 -2.72
CA PHE A 86 0.30 -5.91 -3.39
C PHE A 86 -0.87 -5.91 -2.40
N ALA A 87 -0.74 -6.61 -1.26
CA ALA A 87 -1.79 -6.64 -0.25
C ALA A 87 -2.11 -5.26 0.33
N MET A 88 -1.09 -4.45 0.63
CA MET A 88 -1.25 -3.06 1.07
C MET A 88 -2.00 -2.22 0.02
N THR A 89 -1.63 -2.39 -1.25
CA THR A 89 -2.26 -1.66 -2.36
C THR A 89 -3.72 -2.06 -2.54
N VAL A 90 -4.04 -3.34 -2.42
CA VAL A 90 -5.43 -3.83 -2.44
C VAL A 90 -6.21 -3.31 -1.23
N GLY A 91 -5.58 -3.21 -0.05
CA GLY A 91 -6.23 -2.71 1.17
C GLY A 91 -6.49 -1.20 1.19
N VAL A 92 -5.61 -0.41 0.58
CA VAL A 92 -5.72 1.05 0.55
C VAL A 92 -6.40 1.53 -0.73
N GLY A 93 -5.88 1.12 -1.89
CA GLY A 93 -6.41 1.48 -3.20
C GLY A 93 -7.72 0.78 -3.54
N GLY A 94 -7.88 -0.48 -3.11
CA GLY A 94 -9.10 -1.25 -3.38
C GLY A 94 -10.35 -0.64 -2.75
N GLY A 95 -10.25 0.02 -1.58
CA GLY A 95 -11.38 0.72 -0.97
C GLY A 95 -11.88 1.90 -1.80
N ALA A 96 -10.96 2.66 -2.40
CA ALA A 96 -11.31 3.76 -3.30
C ALA A 96 -11.88 3.26 -4.63
N ALA A 97 -11.31 2.19 -5.18
CA ALA A 97 -11.82 1.53 -6.38
C ALA A 97 -13.24 0.97 -6.17
N LEU A 98 -13.47 0.25 -5.06
CA LEU A 98 -14.79 -0.26 -4.69
C LEU A 98 -15.80 0.87 -4.53
N LYS A 99 -15.41 1.99 -3.92
CA LYS A 99 -16.28 3.18 -3.81
C LYS A 99 -16.64 3.75 -5.18
N HIS A 100 -15.69 3.78 -6.12
CA HIS A 100 -15.95 4.25 -7.48
C HIS A 100 -16.89 3.30 -8.23
N VAL A 101 -16.64 1.98 -8.17
CA VAL A 101 -17.51 0.96 -8.74
C VAL A 101 -18.92 1.06 -8.16
N TRP A 102 -19.02 1.27 -6.85
CA TRP A 102 -20.30 1.46 -6.17
C TRP A 102 -21.06 2.68 -6.68
N LYS A 103 -20.36 3.81 -6.87
CA LYS A 103 -20.95 5.03 -7.41
C LYS A 103 -21.46 4.84 -8.85
N VAL A 104 -20.66 4.20 -9.71
CA VAL A 104 -21.06 3.88 -11.09
C VAL A 104 -22.27 2.95 -11.09
N TRP A 105 -22.27 1.97 -10.20
CA TRP A 105 -23.40 1.05 -10.06
C TRP A 105 -24.67 1.78 -9.59
N GLU A 106 -24.59 2.73 -8.66
CA GLU A 106 -25.73 3.55 -8.24
C GLU A 106 -26.31 4.39 -9.38
N THR A 107 -25.46 4.97 -10.24
CA THR A 107 -25.89 5.76 -11.41
C THR A 107 -26.63 4.90 -12.44
N THR A 108 -26.06 3.76 -12.86
CA THR A 108 -26.70 2.87 -13.85
C THR A 108 -28.02 2.28 -13.33
N SER A 109 -28.09 2.07 -12.02
CA SER A 109 -29.27 1.48 -11.37
C SER A 109 -30.47 2.44 -11.26
N GLY A 110 -30.25 3.75 -11.36
CA GLY A 110 -31.31 4.75 -11.34
C GLY A 110 -32.09 4.82 -12.65
N GLU A 111 -31.42 4.60 -13.78
CA GLU A 111 -32.00 4.70 -15.12
C GLU A 111 -32.85 3.48 -15.49
N GLN A 112 -32.48 2.27 -15.05
CA GLN A 112 -33.18 1.03 -15.40
C GLN A 112 -34.43 0.70 -14.55
N ALA A 113 -34.73 1.49 -13.52
CA ALA A 113 -35.87 1.23 -12.64
C ALA A 113 -37.24 1.51 -13.30
N GLY A 114 -37.26 2.11 -14.50
CA GLY A 114 -38.49 2.37 -15.26
C GLY A 114 -39.05 1.17 -16.03
N ASP A 115 -38.22 0.24 -16.50
CA ASP A 115 -38.61 -0.68 -17.59
C ASP A 115 -38.57 -2.19 -17.26
N ALA A 116 -38.15 -2.60 -16.05
CA ALA A 116 -37.89 -4.02 -15.75
C ALA A 116 -38.96 -4.67 -14.85
N ALA A 117 -40.15 -4.94 -15.40
CA ALA A 117 -41.26 -5.59 -14.68
C ALA A 117 -41.32 -7.15 -14.82
N THR A 118 -40.32 -7.83 -15.42
CA THR A 118 -40.58 -9.19 -15.95
C THR A 118 -39.51 -10.26 -15.64
N GLY A 119 -38.88 -10.24 -14.47
CA GLY A 119 -37.87 -11.24 -14.06
C GLY A 119 -37.95 -11.63 -12.59
N GLN A 120 -38.94 -12.47 -12.27
CA GLN A 120 -39.41 -12.78 -10.92
C GLN A 120 -38.83 -14.15 -10.50
N ASP A 121 -37.86 -14.15 -9.57
CA ASP A 121 -37.71 -15.14 -8.47
C ASP A 121 -36.29 -15.19 -7.89
N GLN A 122 -35.21 -15.27 -8.70
CA GLN A 122 -33.84 -15.14 -8.17
C GLN A 122 -33.47 -13.68 -7.79
N SER A 123 -34.28 -12.73 -8.24
CA SER A 123 -34.11 -11.30 -7.97
C SER A 123 -34.54 -10.90 -6.56
N LEU A 124 -35.30 -11.69 -5.79
CA LEU A 124 -35.86 -11.22 -4.50
C LEU A 124 -34.79 -11.00 -3.42
N ALA A 125 -33.87 -11.95 -3.23
CA ALA A 125 -32.80 -11.81 -2.24
C ALA A 125 -31.83 -10.69 -2.64
N LEU A 126 -31.47 -10.62 -3.92
CA LEU A 126 -30.61 -9.57 -4.46
C LEU A 126 -31.31 -8.19 -4.45
N ALA A 127 -32.61 -8.13 -4.68
CA ALA A 127 -33.40 -6.90 -4.61
C ALA A 127 -33.48 -6.39 -3.18
N ARG A 128 -33.72 -7.27 -2.18
CA ARG A 128 -33.67 -6.91 -0.76
C ARG A 128 -32.28 -6.42 -0.34
N PHE A 129 -31.24 -7.12 -0.78
CA PHE A 129 -29.87 -6.70 -0.51
C PHE A 129 -29.56 -5.35 -1.18
N ARG A 130 -30.03 -5.13 -2.41
CA ARG A 130 -29.86 -3.88 -3.17
C ARG A 130 -30.63 -2.72 -2.54
N THR A 131 -31.86 -2.93 -2.07
CA THR A 131 -32.63 -1.90 -1.36
C THR A 131 -31.99 -1.59 -0.01
N TRP A 132 -31.53 -2.60 0.73
CA TRP A 132 -30.77 -2.40 1.96
C TRP A 132 -29.48 -1.60 1.71
N ILE A 133 -28.73 -1.95 0.66
CA ILE A 133 -27.53 -1.22 0.24
C ILE A 133 -27.84 0.24 -0.07
N ARG A 134 -28.90 0.50 -0.83
CA ARG A 134 -29.32 1.86 -1.18
C ARG A 134 -29.71 2.69 0.03
N SER A 135 -30.22 2.06 1.08
CA SER A 135 -30.60 2.74 2.33
C SER A 135 -29.41 3.20 3.18
N LEU A 136 -28.20 2.70 2.92
CA LEU A 136 -27.01 3.03 3.69
C LEU A 136 -26.59 4.50 3.44
N LYS A 137 -26.17 5.17 4.51
CA LYS A 137 -25.57 6.51 4.40
C LYS A 137 -24.21 6.43 3.70
N ASP A 138 -23.78 7.49 3.03
CA ASP A 138 -22.49 7.54 2.32
C ASP A 138 -21.28 7.26 3.23
N THR A 139 -21.38 7.64 4.50
CA THR A 139 -20.39 7.30 5.54
C THR A 139 -20.29 5.80 5.76
N GLN A 140 -21.43 5.10 5.83
CA GLN A 140 -21.47 3.65 6.03
C GLN A 140 -20.98 2.91 4.79
N LYS A 141 -21.36 3.37 3.58
CA LYS A 141 -20.84 2.82 2.32
C LYS A 141 -19.31 2.89 2.29
N THR A 142 -18.76 4.06 2.61
CA THR A 142 -17.30 4.27 2.68
C THR A 142 -16.65 3.36 3.73
N PHE A 143 -17.27 3.20 4.90
CA PHE A 143 -16.79 2.29 5.94
C PHE A 143 -16.77 0.84 5.46
N ILE A 144 -17.86 0.34 4.87
CA ILE A 144 -17.98 -1.04 4.39
C ILE A 144 -16.99 -1.32 3.27
N THR A 145 -16.89 -0.45 2.26
CA THR A 145 -15.92 -0.65 1.15
C THR A 145 -14.49 -0.70 1.67
N ASN A 146 -14.17 0.16 2.64
CA ASN A 146 -12.88 0.18 3.30
C ASN A 146 -12.63 -1.07 4.16
N ALA A 147 -13.65 -1.56 4.88
CA ALA A 147 -13.56 -2.76 5.70
C ALA A 147 -13.41 -4.01 4.83
N CYS A 148 -14.19 -4.16 3.75
CA CYS A 148 -14.08 -5.26 2.80
C CYS A 148 -12.70 -5.30 2.13
N SER A 149 -12.21 -4.14 1.68
CA SER A 149 -10.87 -4.02 1.09
C SER A 149 -9.76 -4.37 2.09
N ALA A 150 -9.87 -3.91 3.34
CA ALA A 150 -8.92 -4.27 4.41
C ALA A 150 -8.98 -5.76 4.75
N PHE A 151 -10.17 -6.35 4.82
CA PHE A 151 -10.35 -7.78 5.04
C PHE A 151 -9.70 -8.61 3.93
N LEU A 152 -9.89 -8.21 2.67
CA LEU A 152 -9.25 -8.86 1.53
C LEU A 152 -7.72 -8.76 1.59
N ALA A 153 -7.18 -7.60 1.97
CA ALA A 153 -5.74 -7.43 2.19
C ALA A 153 -5.21 -8.34 3.30
N ILE A 154 -5.94 -8.47 4.41
CA ILE A 154 -5.60 -9.38 5.50
C ILE A 154 -5.62 -10.83 5.03
N LEU A 155 -6.63 -11.25 4.28
CA LEU A 155 -6.70 -12.60 3.70
C LEU A 155 -5.51 -12.88 2.79
N LEU A 156 -5.13 -11.92 1.94
CA LEU A 156 -3.93 -12.05 1.09
C LEU A 156 -2.66 -12.23 1.93
N LEU A 157 -2.50 -11.45 3.01
CA LEU A 157 -1.36 -11.58 3.93
C LEU A 157 -1.36 -12.89 4.72
N GLN A 158 -2.53 -13.37 5.13
CA GLN A 158 -2.68 -14.65 5.84
C GLN A 158 -2.41 -15.84 4.90
N SER A 159 -2.83 -15.76 3.64
CA SER A 159 -2.60 -16.82 2.63
C SER A 159 -1.10 -17.12 2.43
N ARG A 160 -0.25 -16.10 2.57
CA ARG A 160 1.22 -16.23 2.50
C ARG A 160 1.78 -17.13 3.59
N LYS A 161 1.15 -17.16 4.77
CA LYS A 161 1.64 -17.88 5.96
C LYS A 161 1.42 -19.40 5.84
N SER A 162 0.35 -19.83 5.18
CA SER A 162 0.05 -21.25 4.99
C SER A 162 1.16 -21.97 4.22
N ARG A 163 1.72 -21.34 3.17
CA ARG A 163 2.80 -21.93 2.36
C ARG A 163 4.15 -22.03 3.09
N ARG A 164 4.43 -21.16 4.07
CA ARG A 164 5.71 -21.21 4.81
C ARG A 164 5.77 -22.34 5.84
N LYS A 165 4.62 -22.83 6.31
CA LYS A 165 4.58 -23.95 7.26
C LYS A 165 4.85 -25.31 6.59
N ALA A 166 4.53 -25.46 5.30
CA ALA A 166 4.69 -26.73 4.59
C ALA A 166 6.15 -27.10 4.28
N THR A 167 7.09 -26.15 4.28
CA THR A 167 8.50 -26.39 3.92
C THR A 167 9.44 -26.60 5.11
N LEU A 168 8.95 -26.60 6.35
CA LEU A 168 9.79 -26.75 7.56
C LEU A 168 9.63 -28.12 8.28
N THR A 169 8.87 -29.05 7.71
CA THR A 169 8.73 -30.43 8.20
C THR A 169 9.53 -31.42 7.36
N ALA A 170 10.79 -31.10 7.06
CA ALA A 170 11.79 -32.12 6.77
C ALA A 170 12.50 -32.41 8.10
N SER A 171 11.96 -33.39 8.83
CA SER A 171 12.54 -33.92 10.07
C SER A 171 13.93 -34.47 9.78
N ILE A 172 14.97 -33.70 10.07
CA ILE A 172 16.31 -34.24 10.28
C ILE A 172 16.34 -34.70 11.74
N PRO A 173 16.38 -36.02 12.01
CA PRO A 173 16.50 -36.53 13.36
C PRO A 173 17.96 -36.31 13.83
N MET A 174 18.13 -35.81 15.07
CA MET A 174 19.41 -35.61 15.79
C MET A 174 20.16 -34.28 15.63
N THR A 175 19.47 -33.14 15.67
CA THR A 175 20.09 -31.91 16.21
C THR A 175 19.19 -31.34 17.30
N LEU A 176 19.75 -31.12 18.49
CA LEU A 176 19.04 -30.52 19.62
C LEU A 176 18.37 -29.20 19.18
N PRO A 177 17.15 -28.90 19.65
CA PRO A 177 16.43 -27.69 19.29
C PRO A 177 17.15 -26.49 19.91
N SER A 178 18.09 -25.90 19.17
CA SER A 178 18.60 -24.57 19.49
C SER A 178 17.42 -23.60 19.44
N SER A 179 17.22 -22.94 20.57
CA SER A 179 16.25 -21.90 20.87
C SER A 179 16.07 -20.86 19.75
N ASP A 180 15.17 -21.17 18.81
CA ASP A 180 14.61 -20.27 17.78
C ASP A 180 13.66 -19.20 18.38
N LEU A 181 13.92 -18.81 19.63
CA LEU A 181 13.18 -17.85 20.45
C LEU A 181 13.48 -16.39 20.07
N VAL A 182 14.49 -16.14 19.23
CA VAL A 182 14.90 -14.79 18.87
C VAL A 182 14.30 -14.41 17.51
N GLY A 183 13.16 -13.70 17.54
CA GLY A 183 12.78 -12.81 16.44
C GLY A 183 11.62 -13.24 15.53
N ARG A 184 10.75 -14.16 15.95
CA ARG A 184 9.42 -14.29 15.31
C ARG A 184 8.57 -13.05 15.64
N ALA A 185 8.71 -12.00 14.83
CA ALA A 185 7.84 -10.83 14.88
C ALA A 185 6.38 -11.30 14.89
N SER A 186 5.64 -10.96 15.95
CA SER A 186 4.35 -11.59 16.21
C SER A 186 3.38 -11.29 15.05
N PRO A 187 2.67 -12.31 14.53
CA PRO A 187 1.66 -12.16 13.47
C PRO A 187 0.59 -11.10 13.73
N THR A 188 0.35 -10.79 15.01
CA THR A 188 -0.60 -9.79 15.50
C THR A 188 -0.06 -8.37 15.38
N PHE A 189 1.26 -8.18 15.48
CA PHE A 189 1.89 -6.85 15.43
C PHE A 189 1.77 -6.19 14.04
N ASP A 190 1.94 -6.98 12.97
CA ASP A 190 1.79 -6.51 11.58
C ASP A 190 0.34 -6.14 11.27
N LEU A 191 -0.61 -6.88 11.87
CA LEU A 191 -2.04 -6.61 11.75
C LEU A 191 -2.46 -5.38 12.55
N THR A 192 -1.89 -5.15 13.73
CA THR A 192 -2.10 -3.93 14.50
C THR A 192 -1.49 -2.70 13.83
N LEU A 193 -0.32 -2.82 13.19
CA LEU A 193 0.26 -1.71 12.41
C LEU A 193 -0.62 -1.35 11.21
N LEU A 194 -1.17 -2.36 10.54
CA LEU A 194 -2.15 -2.18 9.47
C LEU A 194 -3.42 -1.48 9.93
N ILE A 195 -4.00 -1.91 11.06
CA ILE A 195 -5.18 -1.27 11.66
C ILE A 195 -4.85 0.16 12.12
N LEU A 196 -3.67 0.38 12.70
CA LEU A 196 -3.22 1.68 13.20
C LEU A 196 -3.04 2.68 12.06
N VAL A 197 -2.40 2.28 10.95
CA VAL A 197 -2.24 3.14 9.77
C VAL A 197 -3.60 3.49 9.17
N ARG A 198 -4.55 2.54 9.14
CA ARG A 198 -5.91 2.79 8.65
C ARG A 198 -6.74 3.67 9.59
N ALA A 199 -6.58 3.48 10.90
CA ALA A 199 -7.19 4.35 11.90
C ALA A 199 -6.62 5.77 11.80
N ALA A 200 -5.32 5.92 11.62
CA ALA A 200 -4.66 7.20 11.42
C ALA A 200 -5.12 7.90 10.12
N ASP A 201 -5.24 7.17 8.99
CA ASP A 201 -5.77 7.72 7.73
C ASP A 201 -7.24 8.14 7.88
N SER A 202 -8.07 7.34 8.56
CA SER A 202 -9.48 7.68 8.81
C SER A 202 -9.65 8.87 9.75
N ILE A 203 -8.83 8.97 10.81
CA ILE A 203 -8.80 10.13 11.71
C ILE A 203 -8.35 11.36 10.94
N THR A 204 -7.32 11.23 10.09
CA THR A 204 -6.82 12.32 9.26
C THR A 204 -7.89 12.85 8.32
N ARG A 205 -8.64 11.97 7.65
CA ARG A 205 -9.76 12.37 6.77
C ARG A 205 -10.92 12.98 7.56
N TYR A 206 -11.23 12.43 8.74
CA TYR A 206 -12.28 12.96 9.61
C TYR A 206 -11.93 14.35 10.15
N THR A 207 -10.69 14.54 10.61
CA THR A 207 -10.23 15.85 11.09
C THR A 207 -10.17 16.84 9.93
N LEU A 208 -9.71 16.44 8.74
CA LEU A 208 -9.78 17.28 7.53
C LEU A 208 -11.21 17.70 7.20
N PHE A 209 -12.16 16.76 7.15
CA PHE A 209 -13.56 17.07 6.84
C PHE A 209 -14.23 17.97 7.90
N LYS A 210 -13.86 17.81 9.17
CA LYS A 210 -14.42 18.61 10.27
C LYS A 210 -13.78 20.00 10.36
N LEU A 211 -12.52 20.13 9.97
CA LEU A 211 -11.79 21.41 9.93
C LEU A 211 -12.00 22.21 8.65
N LEU A 212 -12.58 21.63 7.59
CA LEU A 212 -13.11 22.35 6.44
C LEU A 212 -14.65 22.43 6.51
N PRO A 213 -15.23 23.24 7.42
CA PRO A 213 -16.64 23.54 7.34
C PRO A 213 -16.91 24.34 6.07
N ASN A 214 -17.45 23.65 5.04
CA ASN A 214 -18.27 24.16 3.95
C ASN A 214 -18.03 25.64 3.56
N SER A 215 -16.79 26.01 3.27
CA SER A 215 -16.40 27.35 2.82
C SER A 215 -16.74 27.45 1.34
N LYS A 216 -18.03 27.51 1.02
CA LYS A 216 -18.53 27.67 -0.34
C LYS A 216 -18.29 29.08 -0.92
N SER A 217 -17.62 29.98 -0.21
CA SER A 217 -17.56 31.40 -0.62
C SER A 217 -16.23 32.14 -0.51
N GLU A 218 -15.11 31.55 -0.09
CA GLU A 218 -13.88 32.36 0.08
C GLU A 218 -12.65 31.78 -0.63
N GLY A 219 -12.31 32.42 -1.76
CA GLY A 219 -10.94 32.79 -2.17
C GLY A 219 -9.94 31.69 -2.52
N GLN A 220 -9.19 31.90 -3.62
CA GLN A 220 -7.99 31.13 -3.99
C GLN A 220 -6.99 30.97 -2.82
N GLU A 221 -6.91 31.94 -1.91
CA GLU A 221 -6.05 31.90 -0.72
C GLU A 221 -6.40 30.80 0.29
N ALA A 222 -7.68 30.39 0.37
CA ALA A 222 -8.09 29.30 1.26
C ALA A 222 -7.57 27.95 0.76
N SER A 223 -7.44 27.79 -0.55
CA SER A 223 -6.95 26.56 -1.19
C SER A 223 -5.47 26.33 -0.88
N GLU A 224 -4.66 27.39 -0.89
CA GLU A 224 -3.23 27.33 -0.60
C GLU A 224 -2.95 26.91 0.86
N LYS A 225 -3.71 27.49 1.81
CA LYS A 225 -3.63 27.11 3.25
C LYS A 225 -4.06 25.65 3.49
N VAL A 226 -5.02 25.14 2.71
CA VAL A 226 -5.43 23.73 2.78
C VAL A 226 -4.31 22.81 2.27
N GLN A 227 -3.60 23.23 1.21
CA GLN A 227 -2.47 22.49 0.67
C GLN A 227 -1.29 22.44 1.66
N GLU A 228 -0.96 23.56 2.32
CA GLU A 228 0.08 23.58 3.37
C GLU A 228 -0.27 22.63 4.52
N ARG A 229 -1.52 22.63 4.99
CA ARG A 229 -1.98 21.72 6.05
C ARG A 229 -1.90 20.26 5.64
N ARG A 230 -2.23 19.94 4.37
CA ARG A 230 -2.02 18.58 3.83
C ARG A 230 -0.55 18.18 3.90
N GLN A 231 0.36 19.06 3.49
CA GLN A 231 1.79 18.79 3.54
C GLN A 231 2.30 18.54 4.97
N VAL A 232 1.85 19.33 5.96
CA VAL A 232 2.25 19.14 7.36
C VAL A 232 1.80 17.77 7.89
N ILE A 233 0.59 17.35 7.56
CA ILE A 233 0.08 16.05 8.00
C ILE A 233 0.84 14.91 7.32
N THR A 234 1.08 15.01 6.01
CA THR A 234 1.91 14.03 5.29
C THR A 234 3.30 13.92 5.92
N ARG A 235 3.96 15.04 6.25
CA ARG A 235 5.26 15.02 6.95
C ARG A 235 5.21 14.33 8.32
N ARG A 236 4.12 14.53 9.08
CA ARG A 236 3.95 13.86 10.39
C ARG A 236 3.74 12.36 10.25
N ILE A 237 3.00 11.93 9.24
CA ILE A 237 2.81 10.51 8.92
C ILE A 237 4.15 9.90 8.49
N ASP A 238 4.88 10.55 7.58
CA ASP A 238 6.20 10.10 7.15
C ASP A 238 7.17 10.02 8.33
N ALA A 239 7.14 10.98 9.25
CA ALA A 239 7.95 10.95 10.47
C ALA A 239 7.58 9.80 11.40
N LEU A 240 6.28 9.49 11.57
CA LEU A 240 5.81 8.35 12.36
C LEU A 240 6.21 7.02 11.71
N VAL A 241 6.10 6.91 10.38
CA VAL A 241 6.55 5.74 9.62
C VAL A 241 8.05 5.58 9.76
N PHE A 242 8.82 6.67 9.62
CA PHE A 242 10.27 6.67 9.83
C PHE A 242 10.64 6.23 11.25
N TRP A 243 9.93 6.73 12.26
CA TRP A 243 10.16 6.35 13.66
C TRP A 243 9.82 4.88 13.92
N ALA A 244 8.68 4.39 13.43
CA ALA A 244 8.28 2.99 13.54
C ALA A 244 9.26 2.04 12.82
N CYS A 245 9.79 2.46 11.67
CA CYS A 245 10.85 1.72 10.96
C CYS A 245 12.17 1.72 11.74
N SER A 246 12.54 2.86 12.33
CA SER A 246 13.77 3.02 13.11
C SER A 246 13.73 2.19 14.40
N ALA A 247 12.59 2.16 15.09
CA ALA A 247 12.41 1.34 16.30
C ALA A 247 12.61 -0.16 16.02
N ARG A 248 12.22 -0.63 14.82
CA ARG A 248 12.44 -2.01 14.40
C ARG A 248 13.91 -2.32 14.12
N LEU A 249 14.65 -1.37 13.55
CA LEU A 249 16.10 -1.50 13.31
C LEU A 249 16.89 -1.51 14.61
N ALA A 250 16.54 -0.64 15.56
CA ALA A 250 17.17 -0.55 16.87
C ALA A 250 17.03 -1.86 17.68
N ASN A 251 15.87 -2.52 17.61
CA ASN A 251 15.66 -3.82 18.25
C ASN A 251 16.51 -4.94 17.63
N PHE A 252 16.87 -4.83 16.35
CA PHE A 252 17.75 -5.79 15.69
C PHE A 252 19.23 -5.59 16.06
N SER A 253 19.67 -4.36 16.30
CA SER A 253 21.05 -4.07 16.72
C SER A 253 21.36 -4.54 18.14
N ASN A 254 20.38 -4.46 19.06
CA ASN A 254 20.57 -4.87 20.45
C ASN A 254 20.77 -6.39 20.61
N LEU A 255 20.23 -7.19 19.69
CA LEU A 255 20.43 -8.65 19.68
C LEU A 255 21.81 -9.08 19.18
N LYS A 256 22.53 -8.21 18.45
CA LYS A 256 23.88 -8.50 17.98
C LYS A 256 24.97 -8.22 19.01
N SER A 257 24.78 -7.25 19.91
CA SER A 257 25.79 -6.98 20.96
C SER A 257 25.78 -8.07 22.03
N LEU A 258 24.63 -8.67 22.34
CA LEU A 258 24.50 -9.74 23.32
C LEU A 258 25.19 -11.05 22.93
N ASN A 259 25.35 -11.33 21.64
CA ASN A 259 26.05 -12.54 21.18
C ASN A 259 27.58 -12.39 21.16
N HIS A 260 28.12 -11.18 21.33
CA HIS A 260 29.57 -10.96 21.26
C HIS A 260 30.27 -10.93 22.63
N THR A 261 29.50 -10.98 23.72
CA THR A 261 30.00 -10.91 25.11
C THR A 261 30.16 -12.28 25.77
N TYR A 262 29.99 -13.37 25.03
CA TYR A 262 30.08 -14.75 25.52
C TYR A 262 31.12 -15.60 24.77
N GLU A 263 32.16 -14.97 24.20
CA GLU A 263 33.41 -15.65 23.79
C GLU A 263 34.58 -15.16 24.65
#